data_AF-A0A974NV03-F1
#
_entry.id   AF-A0A974NV03-F1
#
_cell.length_a   1.000
_cell.length_b   1.000
_cell.length_c   1.000
_cell.angle_alpha   90.00
_cell.angle_beta   90.00
_cell.angle_gamma   90.00
#
_symmetry.space_group_name_H-M   'P 1'
#
loop_
_entity.id
_entity.type
_entity.pdbx_description
1 polymer ?
#
loop_
_entity_poly.entity_id
_entity_poly.type
_entity_poly.pdbx_seq_one_letter_code
_entity_poly.pdbx_strand_id
1 'polypeptide(L)'
;MGIVKAWMMEMEERGYGESDDHVCASCVTDGFLAQWIGDHAGANACSFCAAVSDQPIAAPFEDFTAVVLGGLGFDWNEPTNEGIMYIAREGGGRRRCRPPPTCSMMPASPRMMTCSKRSLT
;
A
#
# COMPACT_ATOMS: atom_id res chain seq x y z
N MET A 1 9.82 27.53 19.03
CA MET A 1 8.52 27.23 18.39
C MET A 1 7.60 26.65 19.44
N GLY A 2 6.31 27.03 19.47
CA GLY A 2 5.36 26.52 20.47
C GLY A 2 4.80 25.14 20.12
N ILE A 3 4.30 24.41 21.13
CA ILE A 3 3.80 23.02 21.00
C ILE A 3 2.70 22.94 19.95
N VAL A 4 1.72 23.85 19.99
CA VAL A 4 0.62 23.93 19.01
C VAL A 4 1.13 24.10 17.58
N LYS A 5 2.16 24.93 17.40
CA LYS A 5 2.74 25.17 16.07
C LYS A 5 3.54 23.97 15.57
N ALA A 6 4.27 23.29 16.47
CA ALA A 6 4.95 22.04 16.13
C ALA A 6 3.95 20.97 15.69
N TRP A 7 2.85 20.84 16.40
CA TRP A 7 1.76 19.91 16.09
C TRP A 7 1.09 20.21 14.75
N MET A 8 0.85 21.50 14.47
CA MET A 8 0.29 21.94 13.18
C MET A 8 1.25 21.66 12.00
N MET A 9 2.55 21.85 12.19
CA MET A 9 3.55 21.53 11.16
C MET A 9 3.65 20.02 10.92
N GLU A 10 3.53 19.19 11.96
CA GLU A 10 3.53 17.73 11.82
C GLU A 10 2.33 17.22 11.01
N MET A 11 1.13 17.74 11.29
CA MET A 11 -0.08 17.40 10.52
C MET A 11 0.05 17.79 9.04
N GLU A 12 0.63 18.97 8.79
CA GLU A 12 0.85 19.48 7.43
C GLU A 12 1.89 18.65 6.67
N GLU A 13 2.95 18.18 7.34
CA GLU A 13 3.97 17.30 6.78
C GLU A 13 3.43 15.89 6.48
N ARG A 14 2.55 15.37 7.35
CA ARG A 14 1.93 14.05 7.18
C ARG A 14 0.87 14.03 6.07
N GLY A 15 0.21 15.16 5.83
CA GLY A 15 -0.76 15.34 4.75
C GLY A 15 -2.18 14.84 5.05
N TYR A 16 -2.47 14.44 6.29
CA TYR A 16 -3.80 14.06 6.77
C TYR A 16 -4.01 14.51 8.23
N GLY A 17 -5.27 14.71 8.61
CA GLY A 17 -5.65 15.12 9.96
C GLY A 17 -5.78 13.93 10.91
N GLU A 18 -5.81 14.23 12.21
CA GLU A 18 -5.97 13.23 13.27
C GLU A 18 -7.44 12.81 13.42
N SER A 19 -7.64 11.51 13.67
CA SER A 19 -8.92 10.89 13.93
C SER A 19 -8.78 9.76 14.95
N ASP A 20 -9.75 9.67 15.86
CA ASP A 20 -9.86 8.55 16.82
C ASP A 20 -10.69 7.38 16.26
N ASP A 21 -10.89 7.36 14.95
CA ASP A 21 -11.75 6.39 14.27
C ASP A 21 -11.08 5.04 14.11
N HIS A 22 -11.90 3.99 13.97
CA HIS A 22 -11.44 2.61 13.85
C HIS A 22 -12.07 1.93 12.64
N VAL A 23 -11.26 1.20 11.86
CA VAL A 23 -11.67 0.52 10.63
C VAL A 23 -11.47 -0.99 10.74
N CYS A 24 -12.46 -1.77 10.30
CA CYS A 24 -12.39 -3.22 10.29
C CYS A 24 -12.02 -3.77 8.90
N ALA A 25 -11.57 -5.03 8.86
CA ALA A 25 -11.13 -5.69 7.62
C ALA A 25 -12.26 -5.82 6.58
N SER A 26 -13.54 -5.87 6.98
CA SER A 26 -14.67 -5.97 6.05
C SER A 26 -15.01 -4.66 5.34
N CYS A 27 -14.55 -3.51 5.86
CA CYS A 27 -14.72 -2.22 5.21
C CYS A 27 -13.72 -2.00 4.06
N VAL A 28 -12.72 -2.86 3.92
CA VAL A 28 -11.64 -2.72 2.94
C VAL A 28 -11.69 -3.86 1.93
N THR A 29 -11.57 -3.53 0.64
CA THR A 29 -11.64 -4.52 -0.45
C THR A 29 -10.29 -5.15 -0.77
N ASP A 30 -9.19 -4.45 -0.49
CA ASP A 30 -7.84 -4.95 -0.75
C ASP A 30 -7.44 -6.03 0.26
N GLY A 31 -6.92 -7.15 -0.26
CA GLY A 31 -6.57 -8.31 0.56
C GLY A 31 -5.38 -8.06 1.49
N PHE A 32 -4.38 -7.28 1.04
CA PHE A 32 -3.22 -6.96 1.86
C PHE A 32 -3.62 -6.04 3.02
N LEU A 33 -4.42 -5.01 2.74
CA LEU A 33 -4.93 -4.10 3.77
C LEU A 33 -5.84 -4.83 4.76
N ALA A 34 -6.69 -5.75 4.30
CA ALA A 34 -7.52 -6.57 5.19
C ALA A 34 -6.68 -7.43 6.15
N GLN A 35 -5.59 -8.03 5.66
CA GLN A 35 -4.64 -8.76 6.52
C GLN A 35 -3.95 -7.83 7.50
N TRP A 36 -3.47 -6.67 7.04
CA TRP A 36 -2.82 -5.68 7.89
C TRP A 36 -3.73 -5.22 9.04
N ILE A 37 -5.02 -4.98 8.77
CA ILE A 37 -6.01 -4.63 9.79
C ILE A 37 -6.17 -5.77 10.81
N GLY A 38 -6.17 -7.03 10.38
CA GLY A 38 -6.22 -8.17 11.29
C GLY A 38 -5.03 -8.23 12.25
N ASP A 39 -3.84 -7.92 11.75
CA ASP A 39 -2.60 -7.94 12.55
C ASP A 39 -2.49 -6.75 13.52
N HIS A 40 -3.17 -5.63 13.21
CA HIS A 40 -3.13 -4.38 13.97
C HIS A 40 -4.46 -4.04 14.66
N ALA A 41 -5.39 -5.00 14.73
CA ALA A 41 -6.68 -4.80 15.38
C ALA A 41 -6.50 -4.61 16.89
N GLY A 42 -6.95 -3.47 17.41
CA GLY A 42 -6.90 -3.12 18.84
C GLY A 42 -8.26 -2.78 19.44
N ALA A 43 -9.26 -2.51 18.61
CA ALA A 43 -10.60 -2.12 19.04
C ALA A 43 -11.66 -3.15 18.68
N ASN A 44 -12.68 -3.22 19.52
CA ASN A 44 -13.80 -4.15 19.42
C ASN A 44 -14.96 -3.61 18.58
N ALA A 45 -14.88 -2.35 18.14
CA ALA A 45 -15.92 -1.67 17.39
C ALA A 45 -15.34 -0.91 16.19
N CYS A 46 -16.03 -0.94 15.06
CA CYS A 46 -15.70 -0.18 13.87
C CYS A 46 -16.53 1.10 13.78
N SER A 47 -15.91 2.26 13.59
CA SER A 47 -16.59 3.55 13.42
C SER A 47 -17.40 3.63 12.12
N PHE A 48 -16.97 2.93 11.07
CA PHE A 48 -17.53 3.08 9.72
C PHE A 48 -18.76 2.21 9.46
N CYS A 49 -18.74 0.96 9.91
CA CYS A 49 -19.85 0.02 9.71
C CYS A 49 -20.61 -0.32 11.00
N ALA A 50 -20.21 0.25 12.14
CA ALA A 50 -20.78 0.00 13.46
C ALA A 50 -20.77 -1.49 13.88
N ALA A 51 -19.92 -2.32 13.26
CA ALA A 51 -19.73 -3.69 13.69
C ALA A 51 -19.08 -3.73 15.08
N VAL A 52 -19.56 -4.63 15.93
CA VAL A 52 -19.04 -4.85 17.29
C VAL A 52 -18.78 -6.35 17.48
N SER A 53 -17.69 -6.68 18.16
CA SER A 53 -17.27 -8.05 18.45
C SER A 53 -16.69 -8.15 19.87
N ASP A 54 -16.71 -9.35 20.43
CA ASP A 54 -16.05 -9.63 21.72
C ASP A 54 -14.51 -9.66 21.59
N GLN A 55 -14.02 -9.83 20.36
CA GLN A 55 -12.59 -9.84 20.01
C GLN A 55 -12.24 -8.55 19.26
N PRO A 56 -10.97 -8.10 19.30
CA PRO A 56 -10.52 -6.96 18.51
C PRO A 56 -10.71 -7.23 17.02
N ILE A 57 -11.44 -6.35 16.35
CA ILE A 57 -11.79 -6.45 14.92
C ILE A 57 -11.39 -5.22 14.11
N ALA A 58 -11.06 -4.13 14.77
CA ALA A 58 -10.81 -2.85 14.12
C ALA A 58 -9.45 -2.29 14.53
N ALA A 59 -8.72 -1.79 13.53
CA ALA A 59 -7.45 -1.10 13.68
C ALA A 59 -7.68 0.42 13.72
N PRO A 60 -6.80 1.19 14.39
CA PRO A 60 -6.87 2.65 14.38
C PRO A 60 -6.73 3.22 12.97
N PHE A 61 -7.57 4.18 12.63
CA PHE A 61 -7.65 4.75 11.27
C PHE A 61 -6.41 5.57 10.90
N GLU A 62 -5.76 6.20 11.88
CA GLU A 62 -4.49 6.92 11.66
C GLU A 62 -3.39 6.01 11.11
N ASP A 63 -3.16 4.87 11.77
CA ASP A 63 -2.13 3.92 11.36
C ASP A 63 -2.47 3.30 9.99
N PHE A 64 -3.76 3.03 9.75
CA PHE A 64 -4.24 2.56 8.46
C PHE A 64 -3.95 3.58 7.34
N THR A 65 -4.25 4.85 7.59
CA THR A 65 -4.02 5.95 6.63
C THR A 65 -2.54 6.14 6.35
N ALA A 66 -1.67 5.98 7.35
CA ALA A 66 -0.21 6.00 7.20
C ALA A 66 0.27 4.95 6.19
N VAL A 67 -0.22 3.72 6.27
CA VAL A 67 0.15 2.63 5.37
C VAL A 67 -0.36 2.88 3.95
N VAL A 68 -1.61 3.35 3.83
CA VAL A 68 -2.21 3.67 2.52
C VAL A 68 -1.42 4.78 1.82
N LEU A 69 -1.11 5.86 2.53
CA LEU A 69 -0.33 6.97 1.96
C LEU A 69 1.12 6.59 1.72
N GLY A 70 1.71 5.71 2.53
CA GLY A 70 3.01 5.10 2.24
C GLY A 70 3.01 4.32 0.92
N GLY A 71 1.96 3.55 0.64
CA GLY A 71 1.79 2.84 -0.62
C GLY A 71 1.57 3.79 -1.82
N LEU A 72 0.70 4.79 -1.66
CA LEU A 72 0.46 5.80 -2.69
C LEU A 72 1.72 6.62 -2.99
N GLY A 73 2.46 7.00 -1.95
CA GLY A 73 3.76 7.68 -2.06
C GLY A 73 4.88 6.79 -2.60
N PHE A 74 4.69 5.47 -2.67
CA PHE A 74 5.59 4.60 -3.42
C PHE A 74 5.25 4.60 -4.92
N ASP A 75 3.96 4.51 -5.27
CA ASP A 75 3.51 4.36 -6.66
C ASP A 75 3.41 5.66 -7.47
N TRP A 76 3.23 6.81 -6.80
CA TRP A 76 2.89 8.12 -7.38
C TRP A 76 3.84 9.26 -6.98
N ASN A 77 5.01 8.94 -6.45
CA ASN A 77 6.00 9.94 -6.09
C ASN A 77 6.85 10.35 -7.30
N GLU A 78 7.61 11.43 -7.16
CA GLU A 78 8.43 11.99 -8.23
C GLU A 78 9.45 10.96 -8.74
N PRO A 79 9.69 10.85 -10.07
CA PRO A 79 10.61 9.89 -10.69
C PRO A 79 11.98 9.73 -10.07
N THR A 80 12.47 10.80 -9.47
CA THR A 80 13.76 10.88 -8.80
C THR A 80 13.78 10.13 -7.45
N ASN A 81 12.63 9.88 -6.85
CA ASN A 81 12.45 9.28 -5.53
C ASN A 81 11.82 7.87 -5.56
N GLU A 82 11.41 7.38 -6.75
CA GLU A 82 10.87 6.03 -6.99
C GLU A 82 11.96 5.00 -7.40
N GLY A 83 13.25 5.33 -7.27
CA GLY A 83 14.35 4.42 -7.63
C GLY A 83 14.46 4.12 -9.13
N ILE A 84 13.82 4.94 -9.98
CA ILE A 84 13.86 4.81 -11.43
C ILE A 84 15.09 5.55 -11.95
N MET A 85 15.98 4.80 -12.60
CA MET A 85 17.18 5.36 -13.23
C MET A 85 16.78 6.34 -14.35
N TYR A 86 17.35 7.54 -14.31
CA TYR A 86 17.19 8.55 -15.37
C TYR A 86 17.80 8.06 -16.69
N ILE A 87 17.00 8.00 -17.76
CA ILE A 87 17.49 7.64 -19.10
C ILE A 87 17.48 8.90 -19.97
N ALA A 88 18.65 9.52 -20.09
CA ALA A 88 18.86 10.86 -20.65
C ALA A 88 18.60 11.03 -22.17
N ARG A 89 18.09 10.00 -22.89
CA ARG A 89 17.97 10.08 -24.36
C ARG A 89 16.56 10.33 -24.91
N GLU A 90 15.50 10.02 -24.16
CA GLU A 90 14.10 10.23 -24.60
C GLU A 90 13.22 10.91 -23.53
N GLY A 91 13.78 11.32 -22.39
CA GLY A 91 13.09 12.16 -21.41
C GLY A 91 11.94 11.50 -20.63
N GLY A 92 11.86 10.17 -20.61
CA GLY A 92 10.85 9.43 -19.83
C GLY A 92 11.47 8.46 -18.83
N GLY A 93 10.99 8.49 -17.58
CA GLY A 93 11.26 7.46 -16.58
C GLY A 93 10.59 6.14 -16.99
N ARG A 94 11.33 5.04 -17.00
CA ARG A 94 10.78 3.72 -17.37
C ARG A 94 10.93 2.78 -16.17
N ARG A 95 9.81 2.45 -15.51
CA ARG A 95 9.77 1.41 -14.48
C ARG A 95 10.28 0.10 -15.09
N ARG A 96 11.44 -0.40 -14.64
CA ARG A 96 11.79 -1.80 -14.88
C ARG A 96 10.90 -2.62 -13.98
N CYS A 97 9.93 -3.34 -14.54
CA CYS A 97 9.35 -4.48 -13.84
C CYS A 97 10.50 -5.43 -13.49
N ARG A 98 10.85 -5.54 -12.20
CA ARG A 98 11.72 -6.62 -11.73
C ARG A 98 10.88 -7.90 -11.89
N PRO A 99 11.24 -8.83 -12.79
CA PRO A 99 10.49 -10.07 -12.84
C PRO A 99 10.64 -10.79 -11.49
N PRO A 100 9.61 -11.50 -11.01
CA PRO A 100 9.79 -12.44 -9.90
C PRO A 100 10.92 -13.42 -10.23
N PRO A 101 11.60 -13.99 -9.20
CA PRO A 101 12.90 -14.68 -9.35
C PRO A 101 12.93 -15.94 -10.23
N THR A 102 11.87 -16.26 -10.98
CA THR A 102 11.80 -17.45 -11.84
C THR A 102 11.73 -17.15 -13.35
N CYS A 103 11.70 -15.88 -13.77
CA CYS A 103 11.72 -15.56 -15.21
C CYS A 103 13.17 -15.56 -15.74
N SER A 104 13.69 -16.77 -15.98
CA SER A 104 14.89 -16.99 -16.79
C SER A 104 14.70 -16.37 -18.17
N MET A 105 15.64 -15.52 -18.58
CA MET A 105 15.71 -14.97 -19.92
C MET A 105 15.92 -16.11 -20.92
N MET A 106 14.88 -16.50 -21.66
CA MET A 106 15.06 -17.20 -22.93
C MET A 106 15.07 -16.17 -24.07
N PRO A 107 15.97 -16.30 -25.06
CA PRO A 107 16.07 -15.34 -26.14
C PRO A 107 14.85 -15.45 -27.06
N ALA A 108 14.48 -14.29 -27.60
CA ALA A 108 13.30 -14.04 -28.41
C ALA A 108 13.13 -15.05 -29.56
N SER A 109 11.96 -15.69 -29.61
CA SER A 109 11.40 -16.22 -30.86
C SER A 109 9.87 -16.07 -30.84
N PRO A 110 9.26 -15.51 -31.90
CA PRO A 110 7.84 -15.16 -31.91
C PRO A 110 7.03 -16.38 -32.37
N ARG A 111 6.55 -17.21 -31.44
CA ARG A 111 5.50 -18.18 -31.77
C ARG A 111 4.65 -18.53 -30.54
N MET A 112 3.40 -18.08 -30.62
CA MET A 112 2.20 -18.63 -29.99
C MET A 112 2.28 -18.92 -28.48
N MET A 113 1.65 -18.01 -27.72
CA MET A 113 1.12 -18.31 -26.39
C MET A 113 0.13 -19.49 -26.47
N THR A 114 0.52 -20.65 -25.98
CA THR A 114 -0.41 -21.63 -25.44
C THR A 114 -0.01 -21.94 -24.01
N CYS A 115 -0.79 -21.42 -23.06
CA CYS A 115 -0.63 -21.69 -21.63
C CYS A 115 -1.21 -23.07 -21.32
N SER A 116 -0.35 -24.08 -21.18
CA SER A 116 -0.72 -25.43 -20.72
C SER A 116 -0.56 -25.51 -19.21
N LYS A 117 -1.68 -25.65 -18.49
CA LYS A 117 -1.70 -25.90 -17.04
C LYS A 117 -1.08 -27.28 -16.77
N ARG A 118 0.12 -27.32 -16.18
CA ARG A 118 0.65 -28.54 -15.57
C ARG A 118 0.34 -28.51 -14.07
N SER A 119 -0.65 -29.32 -13.70
CA SER A 119 -0.95 -29.75 -12.34
C SER A 119 0.30 -30.39 -11.72
N LEU A 120 0.65 -30.00 -10.49
CA LEU A 120 1.67 -30.66 -9.67
C LEU A 120 1.00 -31.16 -8.38
N THR A 121 0.74 -32.47 -8.36
CA THR A 121 0.90 -33.32 -7.17
C THR A 121 2.36 -33.37 -6.77
#